data_AF-A0A3L6DCD7-F1
#
_entry.id   AF-A0A3L6DCD7-F1
#
_cell.length_a   1.000
_cell.length_b   1.000
_cell.length_c   1.000
_cell.angle_alpha   90.00
_cell.angle_beta   90.00
_cell.angle_gamma   90.00
#
_symmetry.space_group_name_H-M   'P 1'
#
loop_
_entity.id
_entity.type
_entity.pdbx_description
1 polymer ?
#
loop_
_entity_poly.entity_id
_entity_poly.type
_entity_poly.pdbx_seq_one_letter_code
_entity_poly.pdbx_strand_id
1 'polypeptide(L)'
;MLEGYQGQYKYGSKTFEASASPSGASYSKCKNDVVKSLKVDEACTHLKCSFGGIWNGGGGAGQKKLFVASFFFDMANEENGSHANKRGTYDENLVNRQIAQQLTGTHLVAIFL
;
A
#
# COMPACT_ATOMS: atom_id res chain seq x y z
N MET A 1 8.95 -7.62 -8.13
CA MET A 1 10.34 -7.15 -7.92
C MET A 1 10.81 -6.40 -9.15
N LEU A 2 11.67 -5.38 -8.96
CA LEU A 2 12.26 -4.60 -10.05
C LEU A 2 13.21 -5.46 -10.88
N GLU A 3 13.35 -5.13 -12.17
CA GLU A 3 14.18 -5.88 -13.11
C GLU A 3 15.61 -6.10 -12.59
N GLY A 4 16.15 -7.30 -12.82
CA GLY A 4 17.50 -7.68 -12.39
C GLY A 4 17.64 -8.05 -10.92
N TYR A 5 16.64 -7.77 -10.07
CA TYR A 5 16.69 -8.17 -8.67
C TYR A 5 16.51 -9.69 -8.52
N GLN A 6 17.44 -10.33 -7.81
CA GLN A 6 17.38 -11.74 -7.42
C GLN A 6 17.77 -11.87 -5.95
N GLY A 7 16.89 -12.44 -5.13
CA GLY A 7 17.15 -12.54 -3.71
C GLY A 7 16.02 -13.17 -2.92
N GLN A 8 16.11 -13.01 -1.61
CA GLN A 8 15.17 -13.57 -0.66
C GLN A 8 14.69 -12.50 0.32
N TYR A 9 13.41 -12.52 0.64
CA TYR A 9 12.79 -11.71 1.67
C TYR A 9 12.56 -12.54 2.93
N LYS A 10 13.10 -12.09 4.06
CA LYS A 10 12.92 -12.75 5.35
C LYS A 10 11.91 -11.98 6.19
N TYR A 11 10.90 -12.67 6.69
CA TYR A 11 9.88 -12.08 7.56
C TYR A 11 9.48 -13.07 8.64
N GLY A 12 9.59 -12.65 9.90
CA GLY A 12 9.49 -13.55 11.05
C GLY A 12 10.54 -14.68 10.95
N SER A 13 10.10 -15.92 11.11
CA SER A 13 10.93 -17.13 10.96
C SER A 13 10.95 -17.71 9.54
N LYS A 14 10.33 -17.03 8.56
CA LYS A 14 10.18 -17.53 7.19
C LYS A 14 11.04 -16.75 6.20
N THR A 15 11.44 -17.46 5.15
CA THR A 15 12.19 -16.92 4.01
C THR A 15 11.38 -17.15 2.75
N PHE A 16 11.26 -16.12 1.90
CA PHE A 16 10.48 -16.13 0.67
C PHE A 16 11.38 -15.73 -0.50
N GLU A 17 11.23 -16.40 -1.64
CA GLU A 17 11.90 -15.98 -2.86
C GLU A 17 11.34 -14.63 -3.32
N ALA A 18 12.25 -13.70 -3.58
CA ALA A 18 11.94 -12.35 -4.00
C ALA A 18 12.80 -12.05 -5.23
N SER A 19 12.38 -12.53 -6.40
CA SER A 19 13.13 -12.35 -7.64
C SER A 19 12.25 -11.73 -8.72
N ALA A 20 12.87 -10.98 -9.63
CA ALA A 20 12.20 -10.33 -10.73
C ALA A 20 11.75 -11.36 -11.78
N SER A 21 10.62 -11.09 -12.42
CA SER A 21 10.28 -11.74 -13.69
C SER A 21 11.34 -11.38 -14.74
N PRO A 22 11.65 -12.25 -15.72
CA PRO A 22 12.49 -11.90 -16.86
C PRO A 22 11.99 -10.66 -17.61
N SER A 23 10.68 -10.38 -17.56
CA SER A 23 10.05 -9.19 -18.15
C SER A 23 10.04 -7.96 -17.23
N GLY A 24 10.79 -7.98 -16.12
CA GLY A 24 10.78 -6.92 -15.12
C GLY A 24 9.48 -6.82 -14.30
N ALA A 25 9.33 -5.71 -13.57
CA ALA A 25 8.16 -5.43 -12.76
C ALA A 25 6.94 -5.06 -13.63
N SER A 26 5.75 -5.45 -13.19
CA SER A 26 4.49 -5.08 -13.84
C SER A 26 3.49 -4.60 -12.78
N TYR A 27 3.03 -3.36 -12.92
CA TYR A 27 2.07 -2.77 -11.98
C TYR A 27 0.76 -3.56 -11.93
N SER A 28 0.20 -3.92 -13.10
CA SER A 28 -1.07 -4.66 -13.15
C SER A 28 -0.99 -6.04 -12.49
N LYS A 29 0.09 -6.78 -12.74
CA LYS A 29 0.32 -8.08 -12.09
C LYS A 29 0.53 -7.92 -10.58
N CYS A 30 1.39 -6.98 -10.17
CA CYS A 30 1.63 -6.68 -8.76
C CYS A 30 0.34 -6.31 -8.02
N LYS A 31 -0.47 -5.41 -8.60
CA LYS A 31 -1.77 -5.02 -8.05
C LYS A 31 -2.71 -6.22 -7.89
N ASN A 32 -2.77 -7.10 -8.88
CA ASN A 32 -3.63 -8.29 -8.82
C ASN A 32 -3.16 -9.27 -7.72
N ASP A 33 -1.85 -9.50 -7.60
CA ASP A 33 -1.29 -10.36 -6.56
C ASP A 33 -1.56 -9.78 -5.15
N VAL A 34 -1.44 -8.46 -4.99
CA VAL A 34 -1.80 -7.77 -3.74
C VAL A 34 -3.29 -7.97 -3.45
N VAL A 35 -4.19 -7.63 -4.37
CA VAL A 35 -5.65 -7.78 -4.17
C VAL A 35 -6.03 -9.21 -3.79
N LYS A 36 -5.43 -10.20 -4.44
CA LYS A 36 -5.63 -11.62 -4.10
C LYS A 36 -5.14 -11.94 -2.68
N SER A 37 -3.97 -11.44 -2.31
CA SER A 37 -3.38 -11.66 -0.97
C SER A 37 -4.22 -11.05 0.15
N LEU A 38 -4.96 -9.98 -0.14
CA LEU A 38 -5.90 -9.37 0.79
C LEU A 38 -7.17 -10.19 1.01
N LYS A 39 -7.49 -11.12 0.09
CA LYS A 39 -8.76 -11.88 0.14
C LYS A 39 -9.97 -10.95 0.12
N VAL A 40 -10.00 -10.03 -0.85
CA VAL A 40 -11.12 -9.09 -1.01
C VAL A 40 -12.46 -9.79 -1.30
N ASP A 41 -12.40 -10.98 -1.91
CA ASP A 41 -13.57 -11.79 -2.27
C ASP A 41 -13.96 -12.81 -1.18
N GLU A 42 -13.33 -12.76 0.00
CA GLU A 42 -13.68 -13.63 1.13
C GLU A 42 -15.14 -13.42 1.56
N ALA A 43 -15.82 -14.50 1.93
CA ALA A 43 -17.23 -14.44 2.33
C ALA A 43 -17.41 -13.49 3.53
N CYS A 44 -18.35 -12.56 3.40
CA CYS A 44 -18.69 -11.60 4.45
C CYS A 44 -19.91 -12.07 5.23
N THR A 45 -19.75 -12.31 6.53
CA THR A 45 -20.86 -12.69 7.44
C THR A 45 -21.60 -11.47 8.01
N HIS A 46 -21.26 -10.28 7.55
CA HIS A 46 -21.81 -8.99 7.98
C HIS A 46 -22.40 -8.23 6.78
N LEU A 47 -23.00 -7.06 7.00
CA LEU A 47 -23.62 -6.25 5.94
C LEU A 47 -22.63 -5.84 4.84
N LYS A 48 -21.44 -5.37 5.24
CA LYS A 48 -20.34 -4.96 4.35
C LYS A 48 -18.99 -5.22 5.02
N CYS A 49 -18.06 -5.79 4.28
CA CYS A 49 -16.73 -6.09 4.77
C CYS A 49 -15.66 -5.28 4.02
N SER A 50 -14.49 -5.18 4.62
CA SER A 50 -13.27 -4.69 3.97
C SER A 50 -12.62 -5.83 3.18
N PHE A 51 -11.67 -6.55 3.78
CA PHE A 51 -10.97 -7.68 3.17
C PHE A 51 -10.87 -8.81 4.20
N GLY A 52 -10.72 -10.06 3.76
CA GLY A 52 -10.69 -11.23 4.64
C GLY A 52 -11.97 -11.41 5.46
N GLY A 53 -13.12 -10.95 4.96
CA GLY A 53 -14.41 -11.08 5.63
C GLY A 53 -14.60 -10.20 6.88
N ILE A 54 -13.73 -9.21 7.10
CA ILE A 54 -13.79 -8.33 8.28
C ILE A 54 -14.81 -7.21 8.09
N TRP A 55 -15.72 -7.03 9.04
CA TRP A 55 -16.71 -5.95 9.01
C TRP A 55 -16.04 -4.57 8.93
N ASN A 56 -16.54 -3.71 8.04
CA ASN A 56 -15.97 -2.38 7.82
C ASN A 56 -16.40 -1.31 8.84
N GLY A 57 -17.14 -1.68 9.89
CA GLY A 57 -17.63 -0.75 10.91
C GLY A 57 -18.81 0.13 10.48
N GLY A 58 -19.42 -0.11 9.30
CA GLY A 58 -20.57 0.64 8.79
C GLY A 58 -20.24 1.98 8.13
N GLY A 59 -18.99 2.44 8.26
CA GLY A 59 -18.50 3.68 7.68
C GLY A 59 -19.19 4.95 8.21
N GLY A 60 -19.37 5.96 7.36
CA GLY A 60 -20.10 7.19 7.69
C GLY A 60 -19.24 8.45 7.80
N ALA A 61 -19.79 9.50 8.44
CA ALA A 61 -19.16 10.82 8.46
C ALA A 61 -17.81 10.85 9.20
N GLY A 62 -17.64 10.00 10.22
CA GLY A 62 -16.42 9.93 11.03
C GLY A 62 -15.18 9.50 10.24
N GLN A 63 -15.35 8.78 9.12
CA GLN A 63 -14.23 8.35 8.26
C GLN A 63 -14.07 9.20 6.98
N LYS A 64 -14.78 10.33 6.86
CA LYS A 64 -14.63 11.22 5.69
C LYS A 64 -13.29 11.98 5.68
N LYS A 65 -12.70 12.18 6.85
CA LYS A 65 -11.37 12.76 7.04
C LYS A 65 -10.58 11.80 7.90
N LEU A 66 -9.50 11.25 7.35
CA LEU A 66 -8.65 10.28 8.03
C LEU A 66 -7.26 10.87 8.18
N PHE A 67 -6.67 10.68 9.35
CA PHE A 67 -5.23 10.84 9.55
C PHE A 67 -4.60 9.46 9.42
N VAL A 68 -3.64 9.31 8.50
CA VAL A 68 -2.88 8.07 8.30
C VAL A 68 -1.45 8.28 8.77
N ALA A 69 -0.93 7.32 9.53
CA ALA A 69 0.33 7.45 10.27
C ALA A 69 1.32 6.32 9.92
N SER A 70 2.52 6.41 10.49
CA SER A 70 3.56 5.37 10.42
C SER A 70 3.98 5.09 8.96
N PHE A 71 3.88 3.84 8.52
CA PHE A 71 4.39 3.41 7.21
C PHE A 71 3.79 4.20 6.02
N PHE A 72 2.56 4.69 6.13
CA PHE A 72 1.98 5.57 5.10
C PHE A 72 2.74 6.87 4.93
N PHE A 73 3.21 7.44 6.03
CA PHE A 73 4.03 8.64 6.02
C PHE A 73 5.45 8.33 5.55
N ASP A 74 6.07 7.27 6.07
CA ASP A 74 7.44 6.91 5.74
C ASP A 74 7.61 6.61 4.24
N MET A 75 6.72 5.79 3.66
CA MET A 75 6.73 5.49 2.22
C MET A 75 6.56 6.74 1.35
N ALA A 76 5.60 7.61 1.71
CA ALA A 76 5.38 8.85 0.98
C ALA A 76 6.59 9.79 1.09
N ASN A 77 7.28 9.81 2.23
CA ASN A 77 8.45 10.64 2.43
C ASN A 77 9.70 10.09 1.70
N GLU A 78 9.91 8.78 1.72
CA GLU A 78 11.04 8.12 1.04
C GLU A 78 10.95 8.22 -0.48
N GLU A 79 9.77 7.99 -1.06
CA GLU A 79 9.55 8.18 -2.50
C GLU A 79 9.78 9.65 -2.90
N ASN A 80 9.32 10.61 -2.10
CA ASN A 80 9.57 12.03 -2.35
C ASN A 80 11.04 12.43 -2.12
N GLY A 81 11.73 11.81 -1.17
CA GLY A 81 13.17 11.97 -0.93
C GLY A 81 14.03 11.48 -2.09
N SER A 82 13.55 10.50 -2.86
CA SER A 82 14.22 10.03 -4.08
C SER A 82 14.07 10.99 -5.28
N HIS A 83 13.13 11.94 -5.21
CA HIS A 83 12.99 13.07 -6.14
C HIS A 83 13.54 14.41 -5.61
N ALA A 84 13.98 14.45 -4.33
CA ALA A 84 14.58 15.64 -3.75
C ALA A 84 16.02 15.82 -4.24
N ASN A 85 16.19 16.69 -5.24
CA ASN A 85 17.50 17.26 -5.56
C ASN A 85 18.09 17.95 -4.32
N LYS A 86 18.98 17.25 -3.59
CA LYS A 86 20.00 17.71 -2.62
C LYS A 86 19.86 19.10 -1.98
N ARG A 87 18.66 19.52 -1.58
CA ARG A 87 18.45 20.77 -0.85
C ARG A 87 17.18 20.59 -0.02
N GLY A 88 17.41 20.30 1.26
CA GLY A 88 16.39 19.91 2.22
C GLY A 88 15.36 21.00 2.49
N THR A 89 14.29 21.00 1.71
CA THR A 89 13.02 21.64 2.06
C THR A 89 11.90 20.69 1.68
N TYR A 90 11.27 20.10 2.70
CA TYR A 90 10.08 19.25 2.56
C TYR A 90 8.88 20.15 2.21
N ASP A 91 8.16 19.87 1.12
CA ASP A 91 6.86 20.50 0.85
C ASP A 91 5.76 19.64 1.44
N GLU A 92 5.30 19.99 2.64
CA GLU A 92 4.18 19.33 3.31
C GLU A 92 2.93 19.27 2.43
N ASN A 93 2.74 20.22 1.51
CA ASN A 93 1.62 20.20 0.58
C ASN A 93 1.75 19.10 -0.48
N LEU A 94 2.97 18.75 -0.89
CA LEU A 94 3.20 17.64 -1.83
C LEU A 94 2.92 16.30 -1.15
N VAL A 95 3.42 16.10 0.06
CA VAL A 95 3.17 14.88 0.86
C VAL A 95 1.67 14.74 1.14
N ASN A 96 1.02 15.82 1.56
CA ASN A 96 -0.44 15.82 1.80
C ASN A 96 -1.25 15.57 0.51
N ARG A 97 -0.79 16.04 -0.65
CA ARG A 97 -1.40 15.73 -1.95
C ARG A 97 -1.21 14.27 -2.35
N GLN A 98 -0.02 13.70 -2.14
CA GLN A 98 0.27 12.29 -2.42
C GLN A 98 -0.58 11.38 -1.52
N ILE A 99 -0.65 11.68 -0.22
CA ILE A 99 -1.52 11.00 0.74
C ILE A 99 -2.99 11.13 0.32
N ALA A 100 -3.43 12.33 -0.08
CA ALA A 100 -4.79 12.52 -0.57
C ALA A 100 -5.08 11.73 -1.87
N GLN A 101 -4.15 11.64 -2.81
CA GLN A 101 -4.28 10.82 -4.03
C GLN A 101 -4.36 9.32 -3.68
N GLN A 102 -3.55 8.86 -2.72
CA GLN A 102 -3.56 7.48 -2.23
C GLN A 102 -4.88 7.11 -1.54
N LEU A 103 -5.49 8.07 -0.83
CA LEU A 103 -6.76 7.91 -0.12
C LEU A 103 -8.00 8.13 -0.99
N THR A 104 -7.87 8.85 -2.11
CA THR A 104 -8.98 9.14 -3.05
C THR A 104 -9.05 8.14 -4.21
N GLY A 105 -7.99 7.36 -4.44
CA GLY A 105 -8.01 6.20 -5.32
C GLY A 105 -8.93 5.12 -4.75
N THR A 106 -9.92 4.69 -5.53
CA THR A 106 -11.05 3.82 -5.13
C THR A 106 -10.65 2.40 -4.65
N HIS A 107 -9.36 2.12 -4.51
CA HIS A 107 -8.82 0.83 -4.06
C HIS A 107 -7.49 1.01 -3.32
N LEU A 108 -7.50 1.67 -2.16
CA LEU A 108 -6.44 1.46 -1.17
C LEU A 108 -7.05 1.23 0.20
N VAL A 109 -7.19 -0.05 0.50
CA VAL A 109 -7.19 -0.50 1.88
C VAL A 109 -5.75 -0.41 2.36
N ALA A 110 -5.56 0.32 3.46
CA ALA A 110 -4.34 0.28 4.22
C ALA A 110 -4.08 -1.16 4.71
N ILE A 111 -3.11 -1.85 4.11
CA ILE A 111 -2.47 -3.01 4.73
C ILE A 111 -1.01 -2.67 4.88
N PHE A 112 -0.59 -2.47 6.12
CA PHE A 112 0.48 -3.24 6.74
C PHE A 112 0.10 -3.36 8.23
N LEU A 113 0.24 -4.58 8.76
CA LEU A 113 0.20 -4.88 10.20
C LEU A 113 1.29 -4.10 10.94
#